data_AF-A0A1Q8SM77-F1
#
_entry.id   AF-A0A1Q8SM77-F1
#
_cell.length_a   1.000
_cell.length_b   1.000
_cell.length_c   1.000
_cell.angle_alpha   90.00
_cell.angle_beta   90.00
_cell.angle_gamma   90.00
#
_symmetry.space_group_name_H-M   'P 1'
#
loop_
_entity.id
_entity.type
_entity.pdbx_description
1 polymer ?
#
loop_
_entity_poly.entity_id
_entity_poly.type
_entity_poly.pdbx_seq_one_letter_code
_entity_poly.pdbx_strand_id
1 'polypeptide(L)'
;GQVPAASDVDGTIASYALDAGVGQGNGSLTFNADGSYSFAPGTDFDGLAAGASRDVTFSYTATDNDGGVSAPKTVTITVTGTNDAPVALAGTPTTGENTLLTGQVPAASDVDGTIAGYDLATDVGTGNGSLSFNSDGSYSFTPGTDFDGLAAGESRDVTFSYTATDNDGG
;
A
#
# COMPACT_ATOMS: atom_id res chain seq x y z
N GLY A 1 20.10 -13.41 -2.41
CA GLY A 1 21.48 -12.88 -2.43
C GLY A 1 22.44 -13.93 -1.92
N GLN A 2 23.72 -13.56 -1.86
CA GLN A 2 24.80 -14.35 -1.26
C GLN A 2 25.57 -13.42 -0.35
N VAL A 3 26.00 -13.92 0.82
CA VAL A 3 26.95 -13.16 1.65
C VAL A 3 28.31 -13.10 0.96
N PRO A 4 29.13 -12.07 1.26
CA PRO A 4 30.52 -12.05 0.83
C PRO A 4 31.25 -13.34 1.22
N ALA A 5 31.99 -13.90 0.26
CA ALA A 5 32.76 -15.12 0.50
C ALA A 5 33.81 -14.87 1.59
N ALA A 6 33.84 -15.75 2.60
CA ALA A 6 34.90 -15.80 3.58
C ALA A 6 36.13 -16.54 3.02
N SER A 7 37.28 -16.35 3.68
CA SER A 7 38.53 -17.02 3.35
C SER A 7 39.23 -17.48 4.62
N ASP A 8 39.93 -18.59 4.52
CA ASP A 8 40.82 -19.14 5.54
C ASP A 8 42.23 -19.28 4.94
N VAL A 9 43.28 -19.05 5.73
CA VAL A 9 44.68 -19.03 5.25
C VAL A 9 45.29 -20.44 5.16
N ASP A 10 44.81 -21.37 5.98
CA ASP A 10 45.29 -22.74 6.09
C ASP A 10 44.19 -23.80 5.92
N GLY A 11 42.94 -23.39 5.67
CA GLY A 11 41.81 -24.25 5.39
C GLY A 11 40.85 -23.74 4.30
N THR A 12 39.61 -24.21 4.39
CA THR A 12 38.47 -23.89 3.52
C THR A 12 37.25 -23.58 4.37
N ILE A 13 36.33 -22.79 3.83
CA ILE A 13 35.07 -22.48 4.51
C ILE A 13 34.10 -23.65 4.37
N ALA A 14 33.64 -24.19 5.51
CA ALA A 14 32.73 -25.32 5.57
C ALA A 14 31.25 -24.89 5.54
N SER A 15 30.91 -23.79 6.23
CA SER A 15 29.53 -23.29 6.28
C SER A 15 29.43 -21.83 6.73
N TYR A 16 28.24 -21.26 6.55
CA TYR A 16 27.81 -19.99 7.14
C TYR A 16 26.66 -20.22 8.11
N ALA A 17 26.52 -19.34 9.09
CA ALA A 17 25.41 -19.36 10.03
C ALA A 17 24.88 -17.94 10.27
N LEU A 18 23.56 -17.83 10.45
CA LEU A 18 22.92 -16.59 10.87
C LEU A 18 23.28 -16.32 12.34
N ASP A 19 23.83 -15.15 12.61
CA ASP A 19 24.19 -14.69 13.95
C ASP A 19 23.04 -13.87 14.55
N ALA A 20 22.52 -12.89 13.80
CA ALA A 20 21.31 -12.15 14.13
C ALA A 20 20.46 -11.89 12.89
N GLY A 21 19.16 -12.16 12.98
CA GLY A 21 18.20 -11.86 11.92
C GLY A 21 17.78 -10.38 11.87
N VAL A 22 16.81 -10.07 11.01
CA VAL A 22 16.36 -8.69 10.75
C VAL A 22 15.46 -8.09 11.85
N GLY A 23 14.98 -8.91 12.79
CA GLY A 23 14.05 -8.47 13.85
C GLY A 23 12.60 -8.34 13.38
N GLN A 24 11.68 -8.05 14.31
CA GLN A 24 10.25 -7.87 14.00
C GLN A 24 10.01 -6.51 13.33
N GLY A 25 9.06 -6.46 12.38
CA GLY A 25 8.72 -5.23 11.65
C GLY A 25 9.74 -4.82 10.59
N ASN A 26 10.64 -5.73 10.21
CA ASN A 26 11.70 -5.51 9.23
C ASN A 26 11.69 -6.57 8.12
N GLY A 27 10.53 -7.14 7.83
CA GLY A 27 10.35 -8.22 6.87
C GLY A 27 10.80 -9.58 7.41
N SER A 28 10.97 -10.53 6.48
CA SER A 28 11.36 -11.90 6.76
C SER A 28 12.65 -12.27 6.02
N LEU A 29 13.56 -12.92 6.73
CA LEU A 29 14.84 -13.41 6.19
C LEU A 29 14.90 -14.92 6.28
N THR A 30 15.23 -15.57 5.16
CA THR A 30 15.71 -16.96 5.15
C THR A 30 17.19 -16.96 4.84
N PHE A 31 17.97 -17.69 5.64
CA PHE A 31 19.43 -17.80 5.53
C PHE A 31 19.85 -19.27 5.53
N ASN A 32 20.71 -19.66 4.59
CA ASN A 32 21.14 -21.04 4.41
C ASN A 32 22.63 -21.22 4.73
N ALA A 33 23.01 -22.46 5.03
CA ALA A 33 24.38 -22.80 5.43
C ALA A 33 25.44 -22.60 4.33
N ASP A 34 25.02 -22.47 3.07
CA ASP A 34 25.89 -22.14 1.94
C ASP A 34 26.14 -20.63 1.77
N GLY A 35 25.56 -19.79 2.65
CA GLY A 35 25.65 -18.33 2.58
C GLY A 35 24.58 -17.67 1.72
N SER A 36 23.70 -18.47 1.09
CA SER A 36 22.57 -17.94 0.35
C SER A 36 21.49 -17.39 1.29
N TYR A 37 20.84 -16.32 0.88
CA TYR A 37 19.73 -15.74 1.63
C TYR A 37 18.63 -15.17 0.72
N SER A 38 17.40 -15.14 1.22
CA SER A 38 16.28 -14.43 0.62
C SER A 38 15.63 -13.51 1.65
N PHE A 39 15.27 -12.32 1.20
CA PHE A 39 14.60 -11.31 2.01
C PHE A 39 13.24 -10.98 1.40
N ALA A 40 12.18 -11.05 2.20
CA ALA A 40 10.83 -10.65 1.83
C ALA A 40 10.40 -9.47 2.72
N PRO A 41 10.22 -8.25 2.17
CA PRO A 41 9.83 -7.09 2.97
C PRO A 41 8.44 -7.25 3.61
N GLY A 42 7.52 -7.97 2.96
CA GLY A 42 6.13 -8.07 3.41
C GLY A 42 5.46 -6.70 3.43
N THR A 43 4.52 -6.51 4.38
CA THR A 43 3.80 -5.23 4.57
C THR A 43 4.51 -4.28 5.55
N ASP A 44 5.70 -4.66 6.04
CA ASP A 44 6.40 -3.91 7.08
C ASP A 44 6.95 -2.55 6.58
N PHE A 45 6.90 -2.32 5.26
CA PHE A 45 7.44 -1.16 4.57
C PHE A 45 6.37 -0.39 3.80
N ASP A 46 5.10 -0.81 3.82
CA ASP A 46 3.99 -0.16 3.10
C ASP A 46 3.76 1.27 3.58
N GLY A 47 4.29 1.69 4.72
CA GLY A 47 4.24 3.09 5.17
C GLY A 47 5.42 3.95 4.71
N LEU A 48 6.33 3.43 3.88
CA LEU A 48 7.42 4.22 3.30
C LEU A 48 6.93 4.95 2.06
N ALA A 49 6.82 6.27 2.17
CA ALA A 49 6.54 7.15 1.03
C ALA A 49 7.42 6.83 -0.19
N ALA A 50 6.88 7.06 -1.38
CA ALA A 50 7.56 6.82 -2.64
C ALA A 50 8.97 7.43 -2.69
N GLY A 51 9.98 6.58 -2.94
CA GLY A 51 11.39 7.00 -3.01
C GLY A 51 12.08 7.20 -1.66
N ALA A 52 11.36 7.20 -0.53
CA ALA A 52 11.97 7.09 0.79
C ALA A 52 12.65 5.72 0.94
N SER A 53 13.68 5.62 1.79
CA SER A 53 14.40 4.35 1.99
C SER A 53 14.67 4.07 3.46
N ARG A 54 14.64 2.78 3.82
CA ARG A 54 14.99 2.27 5.15
C ARG A 54 15.96 1.10 5.02
N ASP A 55 17.02 1.15 5.80
CA ASP A 55 17.98 0.05 5.89
C ASP A 55 17.54 -1.02 6.89
N VAL A 56 17.76 -2.27 6.52
CA VAL A 56 17.55 -3.47 7.33
C VAL A 56 18.87 -4.24 7.39
N THR A 57 19.25 -4.70 8.56
CA THR A 57 20.51 -5.42 8.74
C THR A 57 20.31 -6.81 9.32
N PHE A 58 21.15 -7.75 8.90
CA PHE A 58 21.35 -9.03 9.57
C PHE A 58 22.85 -9.33 9.68
N SER A 59 23.25 -10.17 10.63
CA SER A 59 24.65 -10.61 10.78
C SER A 59 24.80 -12.11 10.58
N TYR A 60 25.98 -12.51 10.13
CA TYR A 60 26.35 -13.91 9.91
C TYR A 60 27.79 -14.19 10.34
N THR A 61 28.09 -15.46 10.61
CA THR A 61 29.45 -15.98 10.82
C THR A 61 29.79 -17.02 9.75
N ALA A 62 31.08 -17.27 9.56
CA ALA A 62 31.59 -18.37 8.75
C ALA A 62 32.36 -19.35 9.63
N THR A 63 32.23 -20.64 9.33
CA THR A 63 32.95 -21.72 10.00
C THR A 63 33.86 -22.42 8.99
N ASP A 64 35.14 -22.59 9.33
CA ASP A 64 36.11 -23.34 8.51
C ASP A 64 35.97 -24.87 8.66
N ASN A 65 36.72 -25.65 7.88
CA ASN A 65 36.70 -27.12 7.94
C ASN A 65 37.35 -27.71 9.20
N ASP A 66 38.00 -26.89 10.04
CA ASP A 66 38.65 -27.28 11.29
C ASP A 66 37.81 -26.84 12.52
N GLY A 67 36.68 -26.17 12.29
CA GLY A 67 35.71 -25.75 13.31
C GLY A 67 35.95 -24.33 13.87
N GLY A 68 36.89 -23.56 13.32
CA GLY A 68 37.08 -22.16 13.66
C GLY A 68 35.90 -21.32 13.18
N VAL A 69 35.46 -20.37 14.00
CA VAL A 69 34.30 -19.51 13.72
C VAL A 69 34.76 -18.05 13.65
N SER A 70 34.37 -17.35 12.59
CA SER A 70 34.69 -15.93 12.41
C SER A 70 33.97 -15.04 13.42
N ALA A 71 34.49 -13.82 13.62
CA ALA A 71 33.66 -12.75 14.17
C ALA A 71 32.46 -12.47 13.23
N PRO A 72 31.31 -12.02 13.76
CA PRO A 72 30.15 -11.70 12.93
C PRO A 72 30.43 -10.59 11.90
N LYS A 73 29.77 -10.69 10.75
CA LYS A 73 29.73 -9.65 9.71
C LYS A 73 28.30 -9.27 9.38
N THR A 74 28.08 -7.99 9.12
CA THR A 74 26.75 -7.43 8.85
C THR A 74 26.51 -7.29 7.35
N VAL A 75 25.32 -7.68 6.91
CA VAL A 75 24.76 -7.32 5.60
C VAL A 75 23.71 -6.25 5.82
N THR A 76 23.74 -5.21 4.98
CA THR A 76 22.72 -4.16 4.94
C THR A 76 21.90 -4.31 3.67
N ILE A 77 20.58 -4.29 3.82
CA ILE A 77 19.59 -4.31 2.74
C ILE A 77 18.87 -2.96 2.81
N THR A 78 18.96 -2.18 1.73
CA THR A 78 18.18 -0.94 1.60
C THR A 78 16.85 -1.26 0.92
N VAL A 79 15.74 -0.96 1.60
CA VAL A 79 14.39 -1.05 1.03
C VAL A 79 13.93 0.35 0.67
N THR A 80 13.51 0.54 -0.59
CA THR A 80 12.97 1.82 -1.09
C THR A 80 11.46 1.69 -1.24
N GLY A 81 10.72 2.65 -0.68
CA GLY A 81 9.27 2.73 -0.78
C GLY A 81 8.80 3.00 -2.21
N THR A 82 7.61 2.49 -2.52
CA THR A 82 6.90 2.68 -3.79
C THR A 82 5.53 3.26 -3.47
N ASN A 83 4.99 4.11 -4.34
CA ASN A 83 3.67 4.68 -4.14
C ASN A 83 2.59 3.59 -4.07
N ASP A 84 1.84 3.51 -2.96
CA ASP A 84 0.68 2.65 -2.80
C ASP A 84 -0.61 3.43 -3.12
N ALA A 85 -1.47 2.86 -3.97
CA ALA A 85 -2.66 3.58 -4.41
C ALA A 85 -3.65 3.83 -3.25
N PRO A 86 -4.34 4.99 -3.22
CA PRO A 86 -5.30 5.31 -2.18
C PRO A 86 -6.54 4.42 -2.25
N VAL A 87 -7.18 4.23 -1.10
CA VAL A 87 -8.41 3.45 -0.94
C VAL A 87 -9.61 4.38 -0.74
N ALA A 88 -10.47 4.47 -1.74
CA ALA A 88 -11.76 5.16 -1.66
C ALA A 88 -12.85 4.30 -0.98
N LEU A 89 -13.88 4.94 -0.42
CA LEU A 89 -14.92 4.29 0.39
C LEU A 89 -16.33 4.57 -0.12
N ALA A 90 -17.18 3.54 -0.20
CA ALA A 90 -18.56 3.74 -0.66
C ALA A 90 -19.41 4.56 0.35
N GLY A 91 -20.26 5.45 -0.17
CA GLY A 91 -21.30 6.14 0.60
C GLY A 91 -22.68 5.79 0.07
N THR A 92 -23.70 5.81 0.95
CA THR A 92 -25.10 5.51 0.58
C THR A 92 -26.04 6.60 1.09
N PRO A 93 -25.91 7.84 0.58
CA PRO A 93 -26.82 8.94 0.93
C PRO A 93 -28.22 8.69 0.36
N THR A 94 -29.23 9.31 0.96
CA THR A 94 -30.60 9.32 0.45
C THR A 94 -31.13 10.75 0.38
N THR A 95 -32.06 11.00 -0.55
CA THR A 95 -32.75 12.27 -0.70
C THR A 95 -34.17 12.03 -1.20
N GLY A 96 -35.03 13.03 -1.08
CA GLY A 96 -36.36 13.00 -1.68
C GLY A 96 -36.30 13.25 -3.18
N GLU A 97 -37.29 12.76 -3.92
CA GLU A 97 -37.39 12.89 -5.39
C GLU A 97 -37.38 14.33 -5.90
N ASN A 98 -37.69 15.31 -5.04
CA ASN A 98 -37.74 16.74 -5.37
C ASN A 98 -36.69 17.56 -4.59
N THR A 99 -35.72 16.90 -3.99
CA THR A 99 -34.79 17.52 -3.03
C THR A 99 -33.36 17.43 -3.55
N LEU A 100 -32.73 18.60 -3.72
CA LEU A 100 -31.29 18.70 -3.97
C LEU A 100 -30.52 18.04 -2.81
N LEU A 101 -29.70 17.05 -3.15
CA LEU A 101 -28.73 16.48 -2.23
C LEU A 101 -27.39 17.19 -2.41
N THR A 102 -26.77 17.59 -1.31
CA THR A 102 -25.36 18.02 -1.29
C THR A 102 -24.61 17.18 -0.27
N GLY A 103 -23.36 16.85 -0.57
CA GLY A 103 -22.59 15.97 0.28
C GLY A 103 -21.10 15.99 -0.02
N GLN A 104 -20.39 15.15 0.75
CA GLN A 104 -18.99 14.80 0.54
C GLN A 104 -18.93 13.28 0.38
N VAL A 105 -18.04 12.81 -0.47
CA VAL A 105 -17.68 11.39 -0.44
C VAL A 105 -17.01 11.05 0.90
N PRO A 106 -17.12 9.81 1.40
CA PRO A 106 -16.38 9.40 2.58
C PRO A 106 -14.88 9.57 2.36
N ALA A 107 -14.16 9.99 3.41
CA ALA A 107 -12.72 10.24 3.31
C ALA A 107 -11.97 8.97 2.91
N ALA A 108 -11.21 9.04 1.83
CA ALA A 108 -10.27 8.00 1.42
C ALA A 108 -9.07 7.93 2.38
N SER A 109 -8.34 6.81 2.32
CA SER A 109 -7.13 6.59 3.10
C SER A 109 -5.98 6.15 2.21
N ASP A 110 -4.78 6.50 2.62
CA ASP A 110 -3.53 6.15 1.96
C ASP A 110 -2.51 5.73 3.04
N VAL A 111 -1.70 4.70 2.75
CA VAL A 111 -0.83 4.07 3.75
C VAL A 111 0.55 4.73 3.81
N ASP A 112 1.05 5.26 2.70
CA ASP A 112 2.35 5.92 2.57
C ASP A 112 2.25 7.39 2.16
N GLY A 113 1.05 7.87 1.81
CA GLY A 113 0.79 9.23 1.39
C GLY A 113 -0.41 9.89 2.04
N THR A 114 -0.92 10.90 1.33
CA THR A 114 -2.08 11.72 1.68
C THR A 114 -2.96 11.92 0.46
N ILE A 115 -4.27 12.00 0.67
CA ILE A 115 -5.24 12.20 -0.42
C ILE A 115 -5.09 13.62 -0.97
N ALA A 116 -4.75 13.73 -2.26
CA ALA A 116 -4.64 14.98 -2.98
C ALA A 116 -5.96 15.43 -3.63
N GLY A 117 -6.84 14.48 -3.96
CA GLY A 117 -8.12 14.80 -4.59
C GLY A 117 -8.98 13.59 -4.89
N TYR A 118 -10.11 13.88 -5.53
CA TYR A 118 -11.06 12.89 -6.02
C TYR A 118 -11.45 13.21 -7.46
N ASP A 119 -11.70 12.17 -8.26
CA ASP A 119 -12.14 12.31 -9.64
C ASP A 119 -13.41 11.50 -9.90
N LEU A 120 -14.32 12.07 -10.67
CA LEU A 120 -15.50 11.35 -11.12
C LEU A 120 -15.10 10.33 -12.19
N ALA A 121 -15.33 9.04 -11.91
CA ALA A 121 -15.02 7.95 -12.82
C ALA A 121 -16.21 7.64 -13.74
N THR A 122 -17.42 7.56 -13.18
CA THR A 122 -18.65 7.39 -13.96
C THR A 122 -19.77 8.24 -13.40
N ASP A 123 -20.43 9.00 -14.26
CA ASP A 123 -21.62 9.78 -13.91
C ASP A 123 -22.86 8.89 -13.70
N VAL A 124 -23.94 9.47 -13.16
CA VAL A 124 -25.25 8.83 -12.92
C VAL A 124 -25.95 8.37 -14.21
N GLY A 125 -25.52 8.89 -15.36
CA GLY A 125 -26.09 8.56 -16.67
C GLY A 125 -27.41 9.28 -16.97
N THR A 126 -27.89 9.13 -18.19
CA THR A 126 -29.10 9.83 -18.67
C THR A 126 -30.38 9.29 -18.05
N GLY A 127 -31.29 10.17 -17.61
CA GLY A 127 -32.58 9.80 -17.02
C GLY A 127 -32.51 9.42 -15.54
N ASN A 128 -31.38 9.72 -14.89
CA ASN A 128 -31.10 9.41 -13.49
C ASN A 128 -30.81 10.69 -12.68
N GLY A 129 -31.33 11.83 -13.11
CA GLY A 129 -31.01 13.14 -12.55
C GLY A 129 -29.70 13.70 -13.10
N SER A 130 -29.13 14.66 -12.37
CA SER A 130 -27.86 15.30 -12.71
C SER A 130 -26.93 15.40 -11.50
N LEU A 131 -25.64 15.15 -11.73
CA LEU A 131 -24.58 15.21 -10.74
C LEU A 131 -23.58 16.30 -11.09
N SER A 132 -23.18 17.07 -10.08
CA SER A 132 -21.94 17.87 -10.12
C SER A 132 -20.99 17.30 -9.08
N PHE A 133 -19.74 17.07 -9.47
CA PHE A 133 -18.70 16.49 -8.62
C PHE A 133 -17.44 17.36 -8.70
N ASN A 134 -16.84 17.66 -7.55
CA ASN A 134 -15.66 18.50 -7.46
C ASN A 134 -14.45 17.70 -6.95
N SER A 135 -13.25 18.21 -7.22
CA SER A 135 -12.00 17.52 -6.89
C SER A 135 -11.70 17.40 -5.39
N ASP A 136 -12.40 18.15 -4.54
CA ASP A 136 -12.35 18.03 -3.09
C ASP A 136 -13.26 16.92 -2.54
N GLY A 137 -13.97 16.20 -3.43
CA GLY A 137 -14.91 15.15 -3.07
C GLY A 137 -16.33 15.66 -2.77
N SER A 138 -16.55 16.98 -2.88
CA SER A 138 -17.87 17.57 -2.73
C SER A 138 -18.72 17.28 -3.96
N TYR A 139 -20.02 17.02 -3.75
CA TYR A 139 -20.95 16.79 -4.84
C TYR A 139 -22.34 17.38 -4.56
N SER A 140 -23.08 17.60 -5.63
CA SER A 140 -24.50 17.90 -5.59
C SER A 140 -25.26 17.02 -6.58
N PHE A 141 -26.36 16.42 -6.13
CA PHE A 141 -27.23 15.60 -6.96
C PHE A 141 -28.64 16.21 -7.01
N THR A 142 -29.11 16.50 -8.22
CA THR A 142 -30.45 17.02 -8.48
C THR A 142 -31.27 15.95 -9.18
N PRO A 143 -32.32 15.38 -8.54
CA PRO A 143 -33.19 14.40 -9.16
C PRO A 143 -33.88 14.93 -10.44
N GLY A 144 -34.25 16.22 -10.45
CA GLY A 144 -35.02 16.81 -11.55
C GLY A 144 -36.40 16.13 -11.68
N THR A 145 -36.92 16.05 -12.90
CA THR A 145 -38.19 15.37 -13.19
C THR A 145 -38.04 13.86 -13.40
N ASP A 146 -36.81 13.33 -13.35
CA ASP A 146 -36.51 11.92 -13.68
C ASP A 146 -37.09 10.92 -12.65
N PHE A 147 -37.56 11.43 -11.51
CA PHE A 147 -38.08 10.64 -10.40
C PHE A 147 -39.56 10.92 -10.09
N ASP A 148 -40.22 11.89 -10.75
CA ASP A 148 -41.63 12.28 -10.51
C ASP A 148 -42.65 11.14 -10.70
N GLY A 149 -42.22 10.04 -11.31
CA GLY A 149 -43.02 8.84 -11.49
C GLY A 149 -43.06 7.92 -10.26
N LEU A 150 -42.29 8.19 -9.20
CA LEU A 150 -42.30 7.38 -7.99
C LEU A 150 -43.58 7.60 -7.18
N ALA A 151 -44.19 6.51 -6.73
CA ALA A 151 -45.28 6.61 -5.77
C ALA A 151 -44.74 6.91 -4.36
N ALA A 152 -45.61 7.39 -3.47
CA ALA A 152 -45.25 7.64 -2.09
C ALA A 152 -44.70 6.37 -1.41
N GLY A 153 -43.45 6.43 -0.95
CA GLY A 153 -42.75 5.31 -0.30
C GLY A 153 -41.96 4.41 -1.26
N GLU A 154 -42.00 4.65 -2.57
CA GLU A 154 -41.11 4.00 -3.54
C GLU A 154 -39.74 4.67 -3.56
N SER A 155 -38.73 3.92 -4.02
CA SER A 155 -37.36 4.41 -4.15
C SER A 155 -36.69 3.76 -5.36
N ARG A 156 -35.74 4.48 -5.96
CA ARG A 156 -34.91 4.01 -7.05
C ARG A 156 -33.46 4.35 -6.73
N ASP A 157 -32.59 3.35 -6.82
CA ASP A 157 -31.16 3.55 -6.63
C ASP A 157 -30.53 4.15 -7.89
N VAL A 158 -29.60 5.07 -7.68
CA VAL A 158 -28.75 5.65 -8.71
C VAL A 158 -27.31 5.63 -8.21
N THR A 159 -26.38 5.32 -9.11
CA THR A 159 -24.97 5.13 -8.76
C THR A 159 -24.10 6.00 -9.67
N PHE A 160 -23.11 6.64 -9.07
CA PHE A 160 -21.93 7.17 -9.74
C PHE A 160 -20.70 6.52 -9.09
N SER A 161 -19.57 6.53 -9.78
CA SER A 161 -18.31 6.05 -9.22
C SER A 161 -17.25 7.13 -9.29
N TYR A 162 -16.29 7.04 -8.38
CA TYR A 162 -15.23 8.02 -8.24
C TYR A 162 -13.95 7.31 -7.80
N THR A 163 -12.81 7.94 -8.07
CA THR A 163 -11.48 7.54 -7.58
C THR A 163 -10.95 8.59 -6.61
N ALA A 164 -10.05 8.17 -5.73
CA ALA A 164 -9.20 9.09 -4.98
C ALA A 164 -7.82 9.08 -5.63
N THR A 165 -7.11 10.19 -5.54
CA THR A 165 -5.72 10.31 -5.98
C THR A 165 -4.85 10.80 -4.83
N ASP A 166 -3.63 10.29 -4.74
CA ASP A 166 -2.66 10.64 -3.70
C ASP A 166 -1.73 11.80 -4.10
N ASN A 167 -0.82 12.19 -3.19
CA ASN A 167 0.15 13.28 -3.42
C ASN A 167 1.41 12.87 -4.20
N ASP A 168 1.59 11.59 -4.51
CA ASP A 168 2.78 11.02 -5.14
C ASP A 168 2.50 10.49 -6.57
N GLY A 169 1.25 10.56 -7.02
CA GLY A 169 0.80 10.26 -8.36
C GLY A 169 0.25 8.83 -8.47
N GLY A 170 -1.07 8.74 -8.54
CA GLY A 170 -1.83 7.49 -8.49
C GLY A 170 -3.26 7.84 -8.11
#